data_AF-A0AAD4R697-F1
#
_entry.id   AF-A0AAD4R697-F1
#
_cell.length_a   1.000
_cell.length_b   1.000
_cell.length_c   1.000
_cell.angle_alpha   90.00
_cell.angle_beta   90.00
_cell.angle_gamma   90.00
#
_symmetry.space_group_name_H-M   'P 1'
#
loop_
_entity.id
_entity.type
_entity.pdbx_description
1 polymer ?
#
loop_
_entity_poly.entity_id
_entity_poly.type
_entity_poly.pdbx_seq_one_letter_code
_entity_poly.pdbx_strand_id
1 'polypeptide(L)'
;MTSNSLPAFDLPTFPANPNGWGPNPANSKITEEFDGLPFQQFNKCDRIGRIVDWLGVERYYKKGDTRDRYNERMYGSSATAGTQFDYVHDNEDANFQLVDSSKPQKQQKPFRRQFQFRRGGMFGQKEQDRRDTFNQSNKMKRSLAKEQMRAYKQWQRRGGAGKNRQPSIQVRADWKILEELDFQRLGKLLLPNVEPGVDIPGENYGTLHFYDKAIDKVTVKTQTPLQKCGGTFYNITTTDDPVIQKLAQSNAGNVFATDTILATIMAASRSVNSWDIVVQKISNKLFFDKRDTENLISNPIDALYVSESATEPPSFETPGINNANDLATEALYINQNFRRQVLKRADPGYKCEHEKAPFEDDARAECAYRYRTWSLGNMSDGTPIKVVARTENDGVILGANGEIQKLTIKAFNEWDSGQSGGVDWRAKIDSQKGAVLATEMKNNSCKLAKWTLQAILGGSDYIKFGFVSRVNVRNSAQHVILGTQQVKPLDFANNITMNLDNCWGILRTIIDFFMKQPQGKYLMLKDPLQPVVRIYALPEGTFDSSGEDESEEETGSEGEAE
;
A
#
# COMPACT_ATOMS: atom_id res chain seq x y z
N MET A 1 -15.29 -63.61 27.42
CA MET A 1 -14.99 -64.21 26.11
C MET A 1 -13.93 -63.36 25.45
N THR A 2 -12.68 -63.78 25.52
CA THR A 2 -11.51 -63.07 24.97
C THR A 2 -11.41 -63.33 23.47
N SER A 3 -11.59 -62.29 22.66
CA SER A 3 -11.49 -62.34 21.21
C SER A 3 -10.02 -62.49 20.77
N ASN A 4 -9.64 -63.69 20.35
CA ASN A 4 -8.42 -63.92 19.57
C ASN A 4 -8.66 -63.46 18.12
N SER A 5 -8.42 -62.19 17.80
CA SER A 5 -8.29 -61.77 16.39
C SER A 5 -6.83 -61.90 15.99
N LEU A 6 -6.52 -62.91 15.18
CA LEU A 6 -5.23 -63.00 14.50
C LEU A 6 -5.03 -61.78 13.57
N PRO A 7 -3.80 -61.31 13.35
CA PRO A 7 -3.55 -60.21 12.42
C PRO A 7 -4.03 -60.58 11.01
N ALA A 8 -4.79 -59.68 10.40
CA ALA A 8 -5.29 -59.85 9.04
C ALA A 8 -4.17 -59.60 8.02
N PHE A 9 -4.07 -60.47 7.03
CA PHE A 9 -3.18 -60.32 5.87
C PHE A 9 -4.01 -60.54 4.62
N ASP A 10 -4.27 -59.45 3.90
CA ASP A 10 -4.97 -59.51 2.62
C ASP A 10 -3.99 -59.83 1.50
N LEU A 11 -4.38 -60.79 0.65
CA LEU A 11 -3.57 -61.17 -0.50
C LEU A 11 -3.52 -60.00 -1.50
N PRO A 12 -2.33 -59.55 -1.93
CA PRO A 12 -2.23 -58.52 -2.94
C PRO A 12 -2.79 -59.02 -4.28
N THR A 13 -3.56 -58.16 -4.97
CA THR A 13 -4.10 -58.47 -6.29
C THR A 13 -2.99 -58.40 -7.35
N PHE A 14 -2.77 -59.48 -8.09
CA PHE A 14 -1.81 -59.51 -9.20
C PHE A 14 -2.52 -59.50 -10.56
N PRO A 15 -2.05 -58.70 -11.53
CA PRO A 15 -2.60 -58.71 -12.87
C PRO A 15 -2.22 -60.00 -13.60
N ALA A 16 -3.18 -60.64 -14.26
CA ALA A 16 -2.94 -61.83 -15.08
C ALA A 16 -2.61 -61.44 -16.53
N ASN A 17 -1.53 -62.01 -17.07
CA ASN A 17 -1.20 -61.93 -18.50
C ASN A 17 -1.21 -63.34 -19.12
N PRO A 18 -2.29 -63.75 -19.80
CA PRO A 18 -2.40 -65.10 -20.38
C PRO A 18 -1.45 -65.32 -21.57
N ASN A 19 -1.06 -64.26 -22.27
CA ASN A 19 -0.37 -64.33 -23.57
C ASN A 19 1.12 -63.98 -23.46
N GLY A 20 1.65 -63.79 -22.25
CA GLY A 20 3.06 -63.49 -22.04
C GLY A 20 3.43 -63.33 -20.57
N TRP A 21 4.72 -63.17 -20.30
CA TRP A 21 5.26 -63.03 -18.93
C TRP A 21 5.44 -61.57 -18.47
N GLY A 22 5.13 -60.59 -19.33
CA GLY A 22 5.33 -59.15 -19.06
C GLY A 22 4.07 -58.41 -18.60
N PRO A 23 4.14 -57.09 -18.36
CA PRO A 23 2.97 -56.28 -18.03
C PRO A 23 1.95 -56.33 -19.17
N ASN A 24 0.66 -56.50 -18.82
CA ASN A 24 -0.42 -56.42 -19.78
C ASN A 24 -0.82 -54.94 -19.95
N PRO A 25 -0.71 -54.35 -21.15
CA PRO A 25 -1.03 -52.94 -21.37
C PRO A 25 -2.50 -52.59 -21.09
N ALA A 26 -3.41 -53.57 -21.07
CA ALA A 26 -4.84 -53.35 -20.82
C ALA A 26 -5.26 -53.49 -19.34
N ASN A 27 -4.42 -54.03 -18.44
CA ASN A 27 -4.83 -54.45 -17.09
C ASN A 27 -3.77 -54.18 -16.00
N SER A 28 -2.97 -53.13 -16.17
CA SER A 28 -1.96 -52.75 -15.19
C SER A 28 -2.51 -51.67 -14.27
N LYS A 29 -2.81 -52.01 -13.00
CA LYS A 29 -3.12 -51.02 -11.94
C LYS A 29 -2.05 -49.92 -11.82
N ILE A 30 -0.81 -50.21 -12.23
CA ILE A 30 0.32 -49.28 -12.21
C ILE A 30 0.14 -48.15 -13.24
N THR A 31 -0.62 -48.40 -14.32
CA THR A 31 -0.86 -47.44 -15.38
C THR A 31 -2.24 -46.79 -15.31
N GLU A 32 -3.16 -47.28 -14.48
CA GLU A 32 -4.48 -46.66 -14.25
C GLU A 32 -4.37 -45.20 -13.80
N GLU A 33 -3.41 -44.89 -12.91
CA GLU A 33 -3.17 -43.51 -12.43
C GLU A 33 -2.65 -42.56 -13.53
N PHE A 34 -2.11 -43.11 -14.62
CA PHE A 34 -1.56 -42.36 -15.74
C PHE A 34 -2.42 -42.43 -17.00
N ASP A 35 -3.56 -43.13 -16.93
CA ASP A 35 -4.46 -43.25 -18.06
C ASP A 35 -5.13 -41.88 -18.32
N GLY A 36 -5.20 -41.49 -19.60
CA GLY A 36 -5.62 -40.14 -20.00
C GLY A 36 -4.60 -39.02 -19.82
N LEU A 37 -3.39 -39.29 -19.30
CA LEU A 37 -2.31 -38.30 -19.19
C LEU A 37 -1.24 -38.50 -20.27
N PRO A 38 -0.84 -37.44 -21.00
CA PRO A 38 0.31 -37.52 -21.89
C PRO A 38 1.59 -37.84 -21.11
N PHE A 39 2.29 -38.91 -21.48
CA PHE A 39 3.52 -39.30 -20.79
C PHE A 39 4.69 -38.36 -21.15
N GLN A 40 5.31 -37.77 -20.13
CA GLN A 40 6.58 -37.06 -20.25
C GLN A 40 7.52 -37.42 -19.10
N GLN A 41 8.78 -37.74 -19.42
CA GLN A 41 9.79 -38.06 -18.42
C GLN A 41 10.23 -36.81 -17.66
N PHE A 42 10.41 -36.94 -16.35
CA PHE A 42 10.94 -35.87 -15.49
C PHE A 42 11.78 -36.45 -14.35
N ASN A 43 12.59 -35.60 -13.73
CA ASN A 43 13.40 -35.96 -12.57
C ASN A 43 13.03 -35.03 -11.39
N LYS A 44 12.58 -35.61 -10.27
CA LYS A 44 12.20 -34.85 -9.06
C LYS A 44 13.35 -34.09 -8.41
N CYS A 45 14.59 -34.47 -8.73
CA CYS A 45 15.79 -33.81 -8.22
C CYS A 45 16.27 -32.65 -9.11
N ASP A 46 15.63 -32.41 -10.25
CA ASP A 46 15.97 -31.27 -11.09
C ASP A 46 15.68 -29.97 -10.35
N ARG A 47 16.54 -28.97 -10.56
CA ARG A 47 16.37 -27.67 -9.92
C ARG A 47 15.04 -27.06 -10.40
N ILE A 48 14.29 -26.45 -9.49
CA ILE A 48 13.05 -25.73 -9.77
C ILE A 48 13.25 -24.20 -9.62
N GLY A 49 12.38 -23.39 -10.21
CA GLY A 49 12.39 -21.91 -10.03
C GLY A 49 13.03 -21.10 -11.17
N ARG A 50 12.89 -21.52 -12.43
CA ARG A 50 13.27 -20.70 -13.59
C ARG A 50 12.23 -19.61 -13.84
N ILE A 51 12.68 -18.38 -14.09
CA ILE A 51 11.82 -17.24 -14.44
C ILE A 51 11.69 -17.17 -15.96
N VAL A 52 10.47 -16.93 -16.45
CA VAL A 52 10.21 -16.63 -17.87
C VAL A 52 10.32 -15.13 -18.09
N ASP A 53 11.22 -14.72 -18.98
CA ASP A 53 11.45 -13.32 -19.34
C ASP A 53 11.04 -13.08 -20.80
N TRP A 54 9.86 -12.52 -21.01
CA TRP A 54 9.32 -12.17 -22.33
C TRP A 54 10.01 -10.97 -22.98
N LEU A 55 10.74 -10.16 -22.19
CA LEU A 55 11.48 -8.99 -22.67
C LEU A 55 12.95 -9.33 -23.02
N GLY A 56 13.45 -10.49 -22.58
CA GLY A 56 14.81 -10.96 -22.84
C GLY A 56 15.91 -10.16 -22.13
N VAL A 57 15.55 -9.41 -21.09
CA VAL A 57 16.40 -8.53 -20.30
C VAL A 57 17.54 -9.29 -19.64
N GLU A 58 17.28 -10.48 -19.08
CA GLU A 58 18.30 -11.28 -18.40
C GLU A 58 19.41 -11.75 -19.37
N ARG A 59 19.03 -12.11 -20.60
CA ARG A 59 19.97 -12.48 -21.67
C ARG A 59 20.79 -11.30 -22.18
N TYR A 60 20.26 -10.08 -22.11
CA TYR A 60 20.93 -8.88 -22.59
C TYR A 60 22.06 -8.41 -21.67
N TYR A 61 21.88 -8.52 -20.35
CA TYR A 61 22.88 -8.09 -19.36
C TYR A 61 24.01 -9.11 -19.11
N LYS A 62 23.79 -10.41 -19.37
CA LYS A 62 24.76 -11.49 -19.08
C LYS A 62 25.63 -11.92 -20.27
N LYS A 63 25.60 -11.18 -21.39
CA LYS A 63 26.23 -11.55 -22.69
C LYS A 63 27.77 -11.68 -22.67
N GLY A 64 28.44 -11.45 -21.54
CA GLY A 64 29.90 -11.44 -21.41
C GLY A 64 30.53 -12.69 -20.77
N ASP A 65 29.77 -13.55 -20.09
CA ASP A 65 30.34 -14.68 -19.35
C ASP A 65 30.11 -16.02 -20.06
N THR A 66 31.17 -16.54 -20.69
CA THR A 66 31.17 -17.83 -21.42
C THR A 66 30.82 -19.04 -20.56
N ARG A 67 30.78 -18.90 -19.22
CA ARG A 67 30.40 -19.97 -18.29
C ARG A 67 28.89 -20.24 -18.24
N ASP A 68 28.05 -19.26 -18.58
CA ASP A 68 26.59 -19.36 -18.41
C ASP A 68 25.86 -20.05 -19.57
N ARG A 69 26.51 -20.30 -20.71
CA ARG A 69 25.94 -21.17 -21.76
C ARG A 69 25.68 -22.60 -21.29
N TYR A 70 26.32 -23.03 -20.20
CA TYR A 70 26.05 -24.32 -19.56
C TYR A 70 24.87 -24.28 -18.57
N ASN A 71 24.46 -23.09 -18.09
CA ASN A 71 23.34 -22.94 -17.16
C ASN A 71 21.97 -23.10 -17.82
N GLU A 72 21.87 -22.97 -19.15
CA GLU A 72 20.62 -23.28 -19.86
C GLU A 72 20.30 -24.79 -19.82
N ARG A 73 21.30 -25.63 -19.51
CA ARG A 73 21.17 -27.08 -19.28
C ARG A 73 21.01 -27.45 -17.79
N MET A 74 20.94 -26.47 -16.87
CA MET A 74 20.76 -26.75 -15.43
C MET A 74 19.32 -27.14 -15.07
N TYR A 75 18.37 -26.84 -15.94
CA TYR A 75 16.95 -27.09 -15.76
C TYR A 75 16.49 -28.01 -16.89
N GLY A 76 16.36 -29.30 -16.59
CA GLY A 76 16.07 -30.36 -17.56
C GLY A 76 17.34 -30.91 -18.22
N SER A 77 17.58 -32.22 -18.08
CA SER A 77 18.59 -32.91 -18.88
C SER A 77 18.16 -32.91 -20.36
N SER A 78 19.09 -32.75 -21.30
CA SER A 78 18.77 -32.87 -22.74
C SER A 78 18.25 -34.26 -23.13
N ALA A 79 18.38 -35.24 -22.23
CA ALA A 79 17.82 -36.58 -22.38
C ALA A 79 16.34 -36.68 -21.95
N THR A 80 15.80 -35.69 -21.24
CA THR A 80 14.41 -35.64 -20.72
C THR A 80 13.61 -34.44 -21.23
N ALA A 81 14.08 -33.75 -22.27
CA ALA A 81 13.36 -32.65 -22.91
C ALA A 81 12.21 -33.18 -23.81
N GLY A 82 11.17 -33.72 -23.20
CA GLY A 82 9.90 -33.95 -23.89
C GLY A 82 9.23 -32.62 -24.22
N THR A 83 8.64 -32.51 -25.40
CA THR A 83 7.94 -31.31 -25.87
C THR A 83 6.41 -31.49 -25.83
N GLN A 84 5.91 -32.50 -25.12
CA GLN A 84 4.51 -32.90 -25.18
C GLN A 84 3.58 -31.89 -24.49
N PHE A 85 4.12 -31.13 -23.52
CA PHE A 85 3.45 -30.03 -22.84
C PHE A 85 3.95 -28.65 -23.26
N ASP A 86 4.72 -28.55 -24.36
CA ASP A 86 5.21 -27.26 -24.85
C ASP A 86 4.11 -26.54 -25.64
N TYR A 87 3.89 -25.27 -25.31
CA TYR A 87 3.07 -24.36 -26.12
C TYR A 87 3.96 -23.62 -27.12
N VAL A 88 3.77 -23.88 -28.41
CA VAL A 88 4.42 -23.14 -29.50
C VAL A 88 3.46 -22.06 -29.96
N HIS A 89 3.84 -20.81 -29.71
CA HIS A 89 3.09 -19.65 -30.18
C HIS A 89 3.50 -19.33 -31.62
N ASP A 90 2.56 -19.42 -32.55
CA ASP A 90 2.77 -19.01 -33.94
C ASP A 90 2.93 -17.47 -34.00
N ASN A 91 4.07 -17.00 -34.50
CA ASN A 91 4.51 -15.58 -34.45
C ASN A 91 3.69 -14.64 -35.37
N GLU A 92 2.37 -14.58 -35.23
CA GLU A 92 1.52 -13.61 -35.94
C GLU A 92 1.24 -12.32 -35.12
N ASP A 93 1.59 -12.30 -33.83
CA ASP A 93 1.28 -11.21 -32.88
C ASP A 93 2.00 -9.88 -33.16
N ALA A 94 3.13 -9.89 -33.88
CA ALA A 94 3.87 -8.67 -34.21
C ALA A 94 3.13 -7.74 -35.20
N ASN A 95 2.05 -8.22 -35.84
CA ASN A 95 1.22 -7.46 -36.78
C ASN A 95 0.02 -6.79 -36.13
N PHE A 96 -0.26 -7.04 -34.84
CA PHE A 96 -1.39 -6.43 -34.16
C PHE A 96 -1.00 -5.07 -33.59
N GLN A 97 -1.70 -4.03 -34.04
CA GLN A 97 -1.64 -2.70 -33.44
C GLN A 97 -2.90 -2.50 -32.59
N LEU A 98 -2.71 -2.02 -31.35
CA LEU A 98 -3.82 -1.68 -30.47
C LEU A 98 -4.58 -0.46 -31.04
N VAL A 99 -5.85 -0.65 -31.39
CA VAL A 99 -6.69 0.44 -31.89
C VAL A 99 -7.13 1.32 -30.72
N ASP A 100 -6.70 2.58 -30.73
CA ASP A 100 -7.12 3.58 -29.76
C ASP A 100 -8.54 4.10 -30.10
N SER A 101 -9.51 3.86 -29.22
CA SER A 101 -10.87 4.39 -29.33
C SER A 101 -11.02 5.81 -28.76
N SER A 102 -9.93 6.45 -28.36
CA SER A 102 -9.94 7.84 -27.89
C SER A 102 -10.19 8.81 -29.06
N LYS A 103 -11.04 9.82 -28.83
CA LYS A 103 -11.35 10.83 -29.86
C LYS A 103 -10.06 11.55 -30.27
N PRO A 104 -9.72 11.66 -31.57
CA PRO A 104 -8.50 12.32 -32.01
C PRO A 104 -8.55 13.81 -31.65
N GLN A 105 -7.70 14.22 -30.71
CA GLN A 105 -7.51 15.61 -30.34
C GLN A 105 -6.79 16.32 -31.51
N LYS A 106 -7.49 17.23 -32.20
CA LYS A 106 -6.91 18.02 -33.31
C LYS A 106 -5.63 18.73 -32.84
N GLN A 107 -4.48 18.30 -33.37
CA GLN A 107 -3.22 19.01 -33.21
C GLN A 107 -3.33 20.41 -33.83
N GLN A 108 -3.27 21.46 -33.01
CA GLN A 108 -3.04 22.82 -33.50
C GLN A 108 -1.63 22.90 -34.09
N LYS A 109 -1.55 23.12 -35.41
CA LYS A 109 -0.29 23.41 -36.09
C LYS A 109 0.33 24.70 -35.51
N PRO A 110 1.63 24.74 -35.22
CA PRO A 110 2.29 25.97 -34.79
C PRO A 110 2.38 26.95 -35.97
N PHE A 111 1.81 28.14 -35.76
CA PHE A 111 1.90 29.30 -36.66
C PHE A 111 3.37 29.70 -36.85
N ARG A 112 3.92 29.41 -38.03
CA ARG A 112 5.26 29.81 -38.44
C ARG A 112 5.22 31.29 -38.84
N ARG A 113 5.52 32.22 -37.94
CA ARG A 113 5.70 33.65 -38.29
C ARG A 113 7.04 33.84 -38.99
N GLN A 114 6.95 33.97 -40.30
CA GLN A 114 7.94 34.58 -41.20
C GLN A 114 8.16 36.04 -40.78
N PHE A 115 9.35 36.37 -40.26
CA PHE A 115 9.81 37.76 -40.21
C PHE A 115 10.57 38.06 -41.51
N GLN A 116 9.85 38.56 -42.50
CA GLN A 116 10.41 39.30 -43.62
C GLN A 116 10.67 40.73 -43.16
N PHE A 117 11.95 41.09 -42.98
CA PHE A 117 12.36 42.48 -42.92
C PHE A 117 12.72 42.95 -44.34
N ARG A 118 11.87 43.78 -44.95
CA ARG A 118 12.25 44.66 -46.07
C ARG A 118 11.29 45.85 -46.25
N ARG A 119 11.76 47.04 -45.85
CA ARG A 119 11.50 48.43 -46.34
C ARG A 119 11.67 49.39 -45.15
N GLY A 120 12.34 50.53 -45.22
CA GLY A 120 13.04 51.25 -46.28
C GLY A 120 13.34 52.69 -45.82
N GLY A 121 14.37 53.32 -46.42
CA GLY A 121 14.72 54.76 -46.32
C GLY A 121 15.60 55.13 -45.11
N MET A 122 16.49 56.11 -45.13
CA MET A 122 17.07 57.03 -46.13
C MET A 122 18.19 57.79 -45.38
N PHE A 123 19.22 58.31 -46.08
CA PHE A 123 20.35 59.13 -45.58
C PHE A 123 21.37 58.42 -44.66
N GLY A 124 22.68 58.62 -44.73
CA GLY A 124 23.57 59.51 -45.46
C GLY A 124 24.93 59.38 -44.75
N GLN A 125 25.94 58.85 -45.44
CA GLN A 125 27.25 59.48 -45.64
C GLN A 125 28.11 59.81 -44.40
N LYS A 126 29.36 59.33 -44.49
CA LYS A 126 30.60 59.65 -43.77
C LYS A 126 30.87 58.91 -42.45
N GLU A 127 31.86 58.02 -42.37
CA GLU A 127 33.34 58.15 -42.47
C GLU A 127 33.98 58.28 -41.07
N GLN A 128 35.12 57.60 -40.89
CA GLN A 128 36.02 57.57 -39.72
C GLN A 128 35.52 56.82 -38.47
N ASP A 129 36.02 55.60 -38.20
CA ASP A 129 37.26 55.30 -37.43
C ASP A 129 36.82 54.70 -36.08
N ARG A 130 37.48 53.74 -35.41
CA ARG A 130 38.57 52.81 -35.68
C ARG A 130 38.57 51.94 -34.41
N ARG A 131 38.77 50.63 -34.53
CA ARG A 131 39.17 49.68 -33.46
C ARG A 131 38.19 49.49 -32.29
N ASP A 132 37.48 48.37 -32.32
CA ASP A 132 37.62 47.29 -31.32
C ASP A 132 36.64 46.16 -31.62
N THR A 133 36.97 45.40 -32.66
CA THR A 133 36.48 44.04 -32.82
C THR A 133 37.53 43.13 -32.20
N PHE A 134 37.25 42.48 -31.07
CA PHE A 134 37.42 41.01 -30.97
C PHE A 134 37.06 40.32 -29.64
N ASN A 135 36.58 40.97 -28.57
CA ASN A 135 36.44 40.24 -27.28
C ASN A 135 35.12 40.31 -26.51
N GLN A 136 34.04 40.90 -27.05
CA GLN A 136 32.74 40.92 -26.36
C GLN A 136 31.64 40.03 -26.96
N SER A 137 31.79 39.55 -28.21
CA SER A 137 30.70 38.81 -28.89
C SER A 137 30.56 37.32 -28.47
N ASN A 138 31.60 36.71 -27.87
CA ASN A 138 31.57 35.30 -27.47
C ASN A 138 30.93 35.00 -26.10
N LYS A 139 30.68 36.02 -25.25
CA LYS A 139 29.98 35.82 -23.97
C LYS A 139 28.45 35.81 -24.12
N MET A 140 27.90 36.56 -25.06
CA MET A 140 26.44 36.67 -25.25
C MET A 140 25.86 35.46 -26.02
N LYS A 141 26.60 34.89 -26.98
CA LYS A 141 26.19 33.66 -27.68
C LYS A 141 26.21 32.40 -26.79
N ARG A 142 27.07 32.37 -25.76
CA ARG A 142 27.14 31.26 -24.79
C ARG A 142 26.06 31.33 -23.70
N SER A 143 25.55 32.52 -23.37
CA SER A 143 24.44 32.66 -22.40
C SER A 143 23.11 32.25 -23.02
N LEU A 144 22.83 32.65 -24.27
CA LEU A 144 21.61 32.24 -24.97
C LEU A 144 21.56 30.72 -25.23
N ALA A 145 22.69 30.08 -25.56
CA ALA A 145 22.74 28.62 -25.73
C ALA A 145 22.50 27.87 -24.41
N LYS A 146 22.97 28.40 -23.27
CA LYS A 146 22.73 27.83 -21.94
C LYS A 146 21.30 28.06 -21.45
N GLU A 147 20.70 29.17 -21.86
CA GLU A 147 19.31 29.53 -21.55
C GLU A 147 18.31 28.74 -22.41
N GLN A 148 18.60 28.51 -23.70
CA GLN A 148 17.82 27.59 -24.54
C GLN A 148 17.96 26.13 -24.11
N MET A 149 19.14 25.69 -23.62
CA MET A 149 19.31 24.34 -23.08
C MET A 149 18.64 24.16 -21.71
N ARG A 150 18.59 25.22 -20.89
CA ARG A 150 17.76 25.24 -19.67
C ARG A 150 16.27 25.23 -20.03
N ALA A 151 15.85 26.00 -21.02
CA ALA A 151 14.48 25.98 -21.53
C ALA A 151 14.11 24.63 -22.16
N TYR A 152 15.06 23.90 -22.76
CA TYR A 152 14.87 22.53 -23.25
C TYR A 152 14.74 21.50 -22.10
N LYS A 153 15.54 21.62 -21.02
CA LYS A 153 15.28 20.88 -19.76
C LYS A 153 13.95 21.30 -19.11
N GLN A 154 13.55 22.56 -19.26
CA GLN A 154 12.28 23.11 -18.80
C GLN A 154 11.10 22.65 -19.66
N TRP A 155 11.35 22.26 -20.92
CA TRP A 155 10.41 21.65 -21.87
C TRP A 155 10.33 20.13 -21.71
N GLN A 156 11.42 19.43 -21.34
CA GLN A 156 11.35 18.03 -20.87
C GLN A 156 10.58 17.94 -19.53
N ARG A 157 10.75 18.95 -18.66
CA ARG A 157 9.86 19.20 -17.50
C ARG A 157 8.42 19.57 -17.89
N ARG A 158 8.12 19.84 -19.17
CA ARG A 158 6.82 20.33 -19.65
C ARG A 158 6.38 19.70 -20.97
N GLY A 159 6.57 18.39 -21.06
CA GLY A 159 5.89 17.51 -22.01
C GLY A 159 5.11 16.39 -21.34
N GLY A 160 4.94 16.45 -20.01
CA GLY A 160 3.92 15.70 -19.30
C GLY A 160 4.18 14.20 -19.24
N ALA A 161 5.13 13.77 -18.40
CA ALA A 161 4.77 12.61 -17.62
C ALA A 161 3.47 13.02 -16.91
N GLY A 162 2.34 12.47 -17.33
CA GLY A 162 1.25 12.27 -16.38
C GLY A 162 1.93 11.76 -15.12
N LYS A 163 1.60 12.33 -13.97
CA LYS A 163 2.01 11.70 -12.72
C LYS A 163 1.50 10.26 -12.86
N ASN A 164 2.36 9.30 -13.19
CA ASN A 164 2.00 7.90 -13.45
C ASN A 164 1.62 7.30 -12.10
N ARG A 165 0.48 7.76 -11.60
CA ARG A 165 -0.12 7.42 -10.34
C ARG A 165 -1.22 6.47 -10.70
N GLN A 166 -1.10 5.27 -10.17
CA GLN A 166 -2.06 4.23 -10.42
C GLN A 166 -3.29 4.49 -9.55
N PRO A 167 -4.50 4.35 -10.10
CA PRO A 167 -5.70 4.32 -9.28
C PRO A 167 -5.63 3.09 -8.35
N SER A 168 -6.15 3.23 -7.13
CA SER A 168 -6.20 2.11 -6.18
C SER A 168 -7.16 1.00 -6.64
N ILE A 169 -8.13 1.36 -7.48
CA ILE A 169 -9.04 0.44 -8.14
C ILE A 169 -9.48 1.01 -9.50
N GLN A 170 -9.64 0.11 -10.47
CA GLN A 170 -10.16 0.47 -11.78
C GLN A 170 -11.67 0.72 -11.70
N VAL A 171 -12.07 1.95 -12.03
CA VAL A 171 -13.48 2.35 -12.08
C VAL A 171 -14.16 1.66 -13.27
N ARG A 172 -15.26 0.95 -13.01
CA ARG A 172 -16.07 0.31 -14.05
C ARG A 172 -17.13 1.27 -14.59
N ALA A 173 -17.62 1.01 -15.80
CA ALA A 173 -18.55 1.91 -16.51
C ALA A 173 -19.96 1.94 -15.92
N ASP A 174 -20.35 0.89 -15.20
CA ASP A 174 -21.61 0.71 -14.49
C ASP A 174 -21.65 1.42 -13.12
N TRP A 175 -20.51 1.88 -12.61
CA TRP A 175 -20.44 2.60 -11.34
C TRP A 175 -20.94 4.04 -11.49
N LYS A 176 -21.97 4.38 -10.71
CA LYS A 176 -22.59 5.70 -10.77
C LYS A 176 -21.91 6.67 -9.80
N ILE A 177 -21.35 7.76 -10.32
CA ILE A 177 -20.84 8.87 -9.49
C ILE A 177 -22.03 9.55 -8.79
N LEU A 178 -21.96 9.66 -7.47
CA LEU A 178 -22.95 10.36 -6.66
C LEU A 178 -22.50 11.76 -6.25
N GLU A 179 -21.24 11.92 -5.87
CA GLU A 179 -20.68 13.18 -5.35
C GLU A 179 -19.18 13.27 -5.69
N GLU A 180 -18.69 14.48 -5.93
CA GLU A 180 -17.28 14.80 -6.03
C GLU A 180 -16.91 15.83 -4.95
N LEU A 181 -15.96 15.48 -4.08
CA LEU A 181 -15.48 16.29 -2.98
C LEU A 181 -14.07 16.77 -3.30
N ASP A 182 -13.96 18.01 -3.78
CA ASP A 182 -12.66 18.64 -3.99
C ASP A 182 -11.97 19.02 -2.66
N PHE A 183 -10.64 19.09 -2.68
CA PHE A 183 -9.87 19.39 -1.47
C PHE A 183 -10.08 20.82 -0.94
N GLN A 184 -10.50 21.77 -1.78
CA GLN A 184 -10.78 23.14 -1.35
C GLN A 184 -12.05 23.19 -0.50
N ARG A 185 -13.07 22.40 -0.85
CA ARG A 185 -14.29 22.19 -0.08
C ARG A 185 -13.97 21.48 1.22
N LEU A 186 -13.20 20.39 1.17
CA LEU A 186 -12.78 19.66 2.37
C LEU A 186 -12.01 20.54 3.36
N GLY A 187 -11.14 21.42 2.87
CA GLY A 187 -10.33 22.32 3.70
C GLY A 187 -11.13 23.41 4.45
N LYS A 188 -12.40 23.62 4.11
CA LYS A 188 -13.29 24.62 4.76
C LYS A 188 -14.23 24.02 5.80
N LEU A 189 -14.33 22.69 5.86
CA LEU A 189 -15.21 22.00 6.80
C LEU A 189 -14.66 22.15 8.22
N LEU A 190 -15.54 22.31 9.20
CA LEU A 190 -15.19 22.43 10.61
C LEU A 190 -16.29 21.80 11.46
N LEU A 191 -15.91 20.99 12.45
CA LEU A 191 -16.77 20.52 13.52
C LEU A 191 -16.04 20.75 14.85
N PRO A 192 -16.28 21.88 15.53
CA PRO A 192 -15.65 22.17 16.82
C PRO A 192 -16.29 21.40 17.97
N ASN A 193 -15.60 21.39 19.11
CA ASN A 193 -16.11 20.86 20.40
C ASN A 193 -16.48 19.36 20.36
N VAL A 194 -15.76 18.56 19.57
CA VAL A 194 -15.88 17.09 19.65
C VAL A 194 -15.19 16.62 20.93
N GLU A 195 -15.96 15.98 21.81
CA GLU A 195 -15.47 15.37 23.04
C GLU A 195 -14.45 14.25 22.75
N PRO A 196 -13.48 14.01 23.65
CA PRO A 196 -12.59 12.85 23.56
C PRO A 196 -13.37 11.53 23.49
N GLY A 197 -12.81 10.54 22.79
CA GLY A 197 -13.46 9.24 22.66
C GLY A 197 -13.57 8.53 24.00
N VAL A 198 -14.70 7.89 24.26
CA VAL A 198 -14.95 7.13 25.49
C VAL A 198 -14.75 5.65 25.21
N ASP A 199 -14.00 4.95 26.05
CA ASP A 199 -13.83 3.50 25.95
C ASP A 199 -15.17 2.80 26.23
N ILE A 200 -15.52 1.82 25.41
CA ILE A 200 -16.69 0.98 25.64
C ILE A 200 -16.31 -0.04 26.73
N PRO A 201 -17.03 -0.09 27.87
CA PRO A 201 -16.70 -0.99 28.97
C PRO A 201 -16.72 -2.45 28.54
N GLY A 202 -15.72 -3.24 28.94
CA GLY A 202 -15.62 -4.66 28.58
C GLY A 202 -15.05 -4.93 27.19
N GLU A 203 -14.72 -3.89 26.41
CA GLU A 203 -14.27 -4.01 25.02
C GLU A 203 -12.83 -3.48 24.89
N ASN A 204 -11.93 -4.04 25.71
CA ASN A 204 -10.50 -3.71 25.73
C ASN A 204 -9.65 -4.99 25.78
N TYR A 205 -8.86 -5.20 24.73
CA TYR A 205 -8.23 -6.48 24.41
C TYR A 205 -6.72 -6.33 24.19
N GLY A 206 -5.95 -7.35 24.59
CA GLY A 206 -4.52 -7.47 24.28
C GLY A 206 -3.62 -7.31 25.50
N THR A 207 -2.31 -7.34 25.24
CA THR A 207 -1.26 -7.13 26.26
C THR A 207 -0.22 -6.16 25.72
N LEU A 208 0.03 -5.07 26.44
CA LEU A 208 0.99 -4.05 26.05
C LEU A 208 2.33 -4.27 26.75
N HIS A 209 3.41 -4.30 25.98
CA HIS A 209 4.76 -4.38 26.55
C HIS A 209 5.26 -2.99 26.99
N PHE A 210 6.17 -2.98 27.97
CA PHE A 210 6.77 -1.73 28.47
C PHE A 210 7.87 -1.22 27.53
N TYR A 211 7.84 0.07 27.23
CA TYR A 211 8.86 0.73 26.41
C TYR A 211 10.23 0.72 27.09
N ASP A 212 11.26 0.36 26.33
CA ASP A 212 12.63 0.41 26.81
C ASP A 212 13.23 1.82 26.68
N LYS A 213 13.27 2.53 27.81
CA LYS A 213 13.88 3.86 27.92
C LYS A 213 15.37 3.88 27.55
N ALA A 214 16.06 2.75 27.51
CA ALA A 214 17.46 2.70 27.05
C ALA A 214 17.58 3.09 25.56
N ILE A 215 16.56 2.82 24.75
CA ILE A 215 16.54 3.17 23.31
C ILE A 215 16.56 4.68 23.08
N ASP A 216 16.04 5.48 24.02
CA ASP A 216 16.08 6.95 23.91
C ASP A 216 17.51 7.52 23.99
N LYS A 217 18.51 6.73 24.39
CA LYS A 217 19.93 7.10 24.42
C LYS A 217 20.69 6.77 23.13
N VAL A 218 20.04 6.17 22.14
CA VAL A 218 20.64 5.85 20.84
C VAL A 218 20.97 7.16 20.10
N THR A 219 22.21 7.24 19.59
CA THR A 219 22.72 8.37 18.79
C THR A 219 23.33 7.82 17.50
N VAL A 220 23.72 8.69 16.57
CA VAL A 220 24.38 8.24 15.32
C VAL A 220 25.68 7.47 15.61
N LYS A 221 26.41 7.85 16.67
CA LYS A 221 27.67 7.18 17.07
C LYS A 221 27.42 5.83 17.74
N THR A 222 26.29 5.68 18.41
CA THR A 222 25.86 4.48 19.14
C THR A 222 24.62 3.87 18.50
N GLN A 223 24.59 3.85 17.16
CA GLN A 223 23.44 3.35 16.40
C GLN A 223 23.20 1.86 16.69
N THR A 224 21.93 1.48 16.77
CA THR A 224 21.52 0.09 17.06
C THR A 224 20.99 -0.56 15.79
N PRO A 225 21.47 -1.76 15.39
CA PRO A 225 20.89 -2.49 14.26
C PRO A 225 19.39 -2.76 14.47
N LEU A 226 18.59 -2.52 13.44
CA LEU A 226 17.19 -2.95 13.45
C LEU A 226 17.15 -4.47 13.31
N GLN A 227 16.56 -5.15 14.28
CA GLN A 227 16.46 -6.60 14.31
C GLN A 227 15.24 -7.06 13.51
N LYS A 228 15.37 -8.23 12.87
CA LYS A 228 14.22 -8.92 12.30
C LYS A 228 13.46 -9.57 13.45
N CYS A 229 12.31 -9.04 13.78
CA CYS A 229 11.48 -9.54 14.85
C CYS A 229 10.29 -10.31 14.26
N GLY A 230 10.05 -11.54 14.74
CA GLY A 230 8.78 -12.23 14.48
C GLY A 230 7.63 -11.57 15.25
N GLY A 231 6.39 -11.93 14.94
CA GLY A 231 5.20 -11.39 15.62
C GLY A 231 4.01 -11.40 14.67
N THR A 232 2.80 -11.38 15.24
CA THR A 232 1.56 -11.46 14.47
C THR A 232 0.84 -10.12 14.46
N PHE A 233 0.65 -9.58 13.26
CA PHE A 233 -0.05 -8.32 13.04
C PHE A 233 -1.36 -8.61 12.32
N TYR A 234 -2.47 -8.55 13.06
CA TYR A 234 -3.80 -8.77 12.51
C TYR A 234 -4.25 -7.53 11.74
N ASN A 235 -4.66 -7.73 10.49
CA ASN A 235 -5.10 -6.65 9.60
C ASN A 235 -6.59 -6.71 9.27
N ILE A 236 -7.42 -6.99 10.28
CA ILE A 236 -8.85 -7.29 10.13
C ILE A 236 -9.63 -6.03 9.77
N THR A 237 -10.55 -6.19 8.82
CA THR A 237 -11.50 -5.19 8.29
C THR A 237 -12.55 -4.81 9.34
N THR A 238 -13.42 -3.85 9.03
CA THR A 238 -14.49 -3.44 9.95
C THR A 238 -15.59 -4.51 10.02
N THR A 239 -15.99 -5.08 8.89
CA THR A 239 -17.06 -6.07 8.83
C THR A 239 -16.65 -7.43 9.35
N ASP A 240 -15.37 -7.81 9.23
CA ASP A 240 -14.88 -9.12 9.70
C ASP A 240 -14.52 -9.10 11.20
N ASP A 241 -14.65 -7.95 11.87
CA ASP A 241 -14.38 -7.82 13.29
C ASP A 241 -15.60 -8.28 14.14
N PRO A 242 -15.50 -9.41 14.86
CA PRO A 242 -16.60 -9.95 15.67
C PRO A 242 -17.04 -9.02 16.80
N VAL A 243 -16.15 -8.18 17.33
CA VAL A 243 -16.51 -7.22 18.38
C VAL A 243 -17.32 -6.07 17.77
N ILE A 244 -16.93 -5.57 16.60
CA ILE A 244 -17.72 -4.56 15.88
C ILE A 244 -19.10 -5.11 15.52
N GLN A 245 -19.18 -6.36 15.04
CA GLN A 245 -20.46 -7.02 14.76
C GLN A 245 -21.36 -7.08 16.00
N LYS A 246 -20.82 -7.50 17.15
CA LYS A 246 -21.53 -7.52 18.44
C LYS A 246 -22.01 -6.12 18.85
N LEU A 247 -21.15 -5.10 18.73
CA LEU A 247 -21.46 -3.71 19.07
C LEU A 247 -22.49 -3.10 18.12
N ALA A 248 -22.49 -3.51 16.85
CA ALA A 248 -23.51 -3.15 15.91
C ALA A 248 -24.85 -3.78 16.29
N GLN A 249 -24.90 -5.07 16.64
CA GLN A 249 -26.13 -5.74 17.06
C GLN A 249 -26.72 -5.14 18.35
N SER A 250 -25.87 -4.75 19.30
CA SER A 250 -26.29 -4.10 20.55
C SER A 250 -26.67 -2.62 20.42
N ASN A 251 -26.63 -2.06 19.20
CA ASN A 251 -26.90 -0.65 18.92
C ASN A 251 -25.99 0.32 19.72
N ALA A 252 -24.73 -0.04 19.95
CA ALA A 252 -23.76 0.82 20.63
C ALA A 252 -23.47 2.13 19.86
N GLY A 253 -23.63 2.09 18.54
CA GLY A 253 -23.55 3.25 17.64
C GLY A 253 -24.20 2.99 16.29
N ASN A 254 -24.01 3.92 15.36
CA ASN A 254 -24.55 3.84 14.00
C ASN A 254 -23.51 4.09 12.91
N VAL A 255 -22.26 4.35 13.27
CA VAL A 255 -21.14 4.41 12.34
C VAL A 255 -20.01 3.56 12.90
N PHE A 256 -19.54 2.59 12.13
CA PHE A 256 -18.53 1.62 12.53
C PHE A 256 -17.33 1.68 11.58
N ALA A 257 -16.11 1.68 12.14
CA ALA A 257 -14.87 1.75 11.38
C ALA A 257 -13.67 1.25 12.21
N THR A 258 -12.48 1.23 11.61
CA THR A 258 -11.20 1.17 12.32
C THR A 258 -10.54 2.55 12.37
N ASP A 259 -9.63 2.78 13.32
CA ASP A 259 -8.86 4.01 13.44
C ASP A 259 -8.10 4.39 12.16
N THR A 260 -7.60 3.40 11.42
CA THR A 260 -6.85 3.58 10.18
C THR A 260 -7.74 4.07 9.05
N ILE A 261 -8.97 3.57 8.96
CA ILE A 261 -9.98 4.03 8.01
C ILE A 261 -10.41 5.46 8.37
N LEU A 262 -10.73 5.72 9.64
CA LEU A 262 -11.10 7.06 10.10
C LEU A 262 -9.98 8.07 9.87
N ALA A 263 -8.74 7.72 10.19
CA ALA A 263 -7.57 8.56 9.98
C ALA A 263 -7.35 8.87 8.49
N THR A 264 -7.64 7.92 7.59
CA THR A 264 -7.56 8.13 6.15
C THR A 264 -8.61 9.12 5.66
N ILE A 265 -9.85 9.01 6.13
CA ILE A 265 -10.93 9.96 5.82
C ILE A 265 -10.60 11.36 6.36
N MET A 266 -10.22 11.45 7.63
CA MET A 266 -9.90 12.70 8.32
C MET A 266 -8.69 13.42 7.72
N ALA A 267 -7.74 12.68 7.13
CA ALA A 267 -6.55 13.21 6.47
C ALA A 267 -6.65 13.23 4.92
N ALA A 268 -7.84 13.01 4.35
CA ALA A 268 -8.04 12.84 2.90
C ALA A 268 -7.41 13.97 2.06
N SER A 269 -7.52 15.22 2.52
CA SER A 269 -7.00 16.42 1.84
C SER A 269 -5.48 16.51 1.75
N ARG A 270 -4.75 15.67 2.50
CA ARG A 270 -3.28 15.59 2.47
C ARG A 270 -2.76 14.45 1.59
N SER A 271 -3.63 13.53 1.20
CA SER A 271 -3.25 12.36 0.41
C SER A 271 -2.87 12.77 -1.02
N VAL A 272 -1.90 12.08 -1.61
CA VAL A 272 -1.43 12.29 -2.99
C VAL A 272 -1.61 11.03 -3.84
N ASN A 273 -1.34 9.85 -3.27
CA ASN A 273 -1.59 8.55 -3.88
C ASN A 273 -3.06 8.15 -3.75
N SER A 274 -3.57 7.36 -4.71
CA SER A 274 -4.95 6.86 -4.73
C SER A 274 -5.19 5.86 -3.59
N TRP A 275 -6.38 5.92 -3.02
CA TRP A 275 -6.89 5.00 -2.01
C TRP A 275 -8.40 4.91 -2.16
N ASP A 276 -8.99 3.81 -1.70
CA ASP A 276 -10.42 3.60 -1.74
C ASP A 276 -10.95 2.94 -0.47
N ILE A 277 -12.15 3.34 -0.05
CA ILE A 277 -12.86 2.85 1.14
C ILE A 277 -14.25 2.40 0.67
N VAL A 278 -14.62 1.18 1.01
CA VAL A 278 -15.97 0.65 0.80
C VAL A 278 -16.85 1.15 1.93
N VAL A 279 -18.06 1.61 1.61
CA VAL A 279 -19.03 2.01 2.63
C VAL A 279 -20.30 1.21 2.42
N GLN A 280 -20.69 0.43 3.43
CA GLN A 280 -21.90 -0.35 3.41
C GLN A 280 -22.95 0.30 4.32
N LYS A 281 -24.10 0.65 3.75
CA LYS A 281 -25.25 1.14 4.51
C LYS A 281 -26.27 0.02 4.66
N ILE A 282 -26.48 -0.40 5.91
CA ILE A 282 -27.49 -1.39 6.28
C ILE A 282 -28.43 -0.72 7.27
N SER A 283 -29.72 -0.58 6.91
CA SER A 283 -30.66 0.19 7.71
C SER A 283 -30.13 1.61 8.00
N ASN A 284 -30.10 2.02 9.26
CA ASN A 284 -29.55 3.30 9.72
C ASN A 284 -28.12 3.18 10.26
N LYS A 285 -27.35 2.19 9.81
CA LYS A 285 -25.96 1.95 10.22
C LYS A 285 -25.02 2.03 9.01
N LEU A 286 -23.87 2.63 9.21
CA LEU A 286 -22.79 2.72 8.25
C LEU A 286 -21.59 1.90 8.72
N PHE A 287 -21.06 1.08 7.84
CA PHE A 287 -19.80 0.37 8.02
C PHE A 287 -18.82 0.90 7.00
N PHE A 288 -17.77 1.57 7.47
CA PHE A 288 -16.66 1.99 6.63
C PHE A 288 -15.61 0.89 6.64
N ASP A 289 -15.30 0.37 5.47
CA ASP A 289 -14.41 -0.76 5.32
C ASP A 289 -13.34 -0.58 4.26
N LYS A 290 -12.30 -1.41 4.36
CA LYS A 290 -11.27 -1.54 3.36
C LYS A 290 -11.50 -2.83 2.57
N ARG A 291 -11.20 -2.80 1.27
CA ARG A 291 -11.27 -4.02 0.45
C ARG A 291 -10.28 -5.07 0.95
N ASP A 292 -10.67 -6.32 0.89
CA ASP A 292 -9.66 -7.37 0.85
C ASP A 292 -8.95 -7.31 -0.51
N THR A 293 -7.63 -7.24 -0.46
CA THR A 293 -6.80 -7.14 -1.65
C THR A 293 -5.84 -8.32 -1.64
N GLU A 294 -6.39 -9.52 -1.84
CA GLU A 294 -5.65 -10.79 -1.88
C GLU A 294 -4.44 -10.75 -2.84
N ASN A 295 -4.51 -9.91 -3.88
CA ASN A 295 -3.49 -9.79 -4.93
C ASN A 295 -2.54 -8.58 -4.80
N LEU A 296 -2.64 -7.78 -3.73
CA LEU A 296 -1.74 -6.64 -3.50
C LEU A 296 -0.91 -6.85 -2.22
N ILE A 297 0.37 -6.50 -2.27
CA ILE A 297 1.31 -6.60 -1.12
C ILE A 297 0.77 -5.86 0.11
N SER A 298 -0.02 -4.80 -0.09
CA SER A 298 -0.74 -4.12 0.98
C SER A 298 -1.93 -3.36 0.41
N ASN A 299 -3.05 -3.33 1.15
CA ASN A 299 -4.15 -2.42 0.85
C ASN A 299 -3.63 -0.96 0.86
N PRO A 300 -3.99 -0.11 -0.12
CA PRO A 300 -3.55 1.30 -0.18
C PRO A 300 -3.82 2.13 1.08
N ILE A 301 -4.82 1.77 1.89
CA ILE A 301 -5.11 2.39 3.19
C ILE A 301 -4.00 2.09 4.21
N ASP A 302 -3.55 0.84 4.25
CA ASP A 302 -2.53 0.33 5.17
C ASP A 302 -1.10 0.61 4.69
N ALA A 303 -0.95 0.90 3.40
CA ALA A 303 0.34 1.23 2.78
C ALA A 303 1.00 2.45 3.43
N LEU A 304 2.26 2.28 3.85
CA LEU A 304 3.08 3.34 4.43
C LEU A 304 3.94 4.01 3.35
N TYR A 305 3.30 4.71 2.41
CA TYR A 305 4.01 5.41 1.35
C TYR A 305 5.10 6.35 1.89
N VAL A 306 6.20 6.43 1.14
CA VAL A 306 7.41 7.17 1.51
C VAL A 306 7.62 8.29 0.50
N SER A 307 7.89 9.50 0.99
CA SER A 307 8.11 10.68 0.16
C SER A 307 6.93 11.01 -0.77
N GLU A 308 5.72 10.64 -0.38
CA GLU A 308 4.48 10.81 -1.15
C GLU A 308 4.21 12.29 -1.52
N SER A 309 4.46 13.20 -0.57
CA SER A 309 4.25 14.65 -0.76
C SER A 309 5.54 15.40 -1.06
N ALA A 310 6.62 14.70 -1.38
CA ALA A 310 7.86 15.31 -1.83
C ALA A 310 7.66 16.05 -3.16
N THR A 311 8.58 16.96 -3.47
CA THR A 311 8.55 17.71 -4.74
C THR A 311 8.68 16.77 -5.95
N GLU A 312 9.52 15.74 -5.81
CA GLU A 312 9.69 14.67 -6.80
C GLU A 312 9.44 13.34 -6.06
N PRO A 313 8.19 12.85 -6.03
CA PRO A 313 7.85 11.61 -5.32
C PRO A 313 8.40 10.37 -6.07
N PRO A 314 8.65 9.25 -5.37
CA PRO A 314 9.05 8.01 -6.01
C PRO A 314 8.05 7.54 -7.07
N SER A 315 8.57 7.02 -8.18
CA SER A 315 7.75 6.45 -9.26
C SER A 315 7.24 5.05 -8.90
N PHE A 316 6.07 4.67 -9.42
CA PHE A 316 5.55 3.31 -9.33
C PHE A 316 6.14 2.37 -10.40
N GLU A 317 6.65 2.92 -11.51
CA GLU A 317 7.07 2.15 -12.68
C GLU A 317 8.59 1.94 -12.76
N THR A 318 9.37 2.73 -12.01
CA THR A 318 10.83 2.64 -12.06
C THR A 318 11.28 1.30 -11.47
N PRO A 319 12.03 0.47 -12.20
CA PRO A 319 12.50 -0.79 -11.66
C PRO A 319 13.52 -0.56 -10.53
N GLY A 320 13.51 -1.45 -9.54
CA GLY A 320 14.45 -1.46 -8.42
C GLY A 320 13.86 -1.00 -7.08
N ILE A 321 14.66 -1.12 -6.02
CA ILE A 321 14.25 -1.03 -4.61
C ILE A 321 13.73 0.35 -4.13
N ASN A 322 13.70 1.34 -5.02
CA ASN A 322 13.30 2.72 -4.72
C ASN A 322 12.00 3.12 -5.43
N ASN A 323 11.24 2.17 -5.96
CA ASN A 323 9.88 2.45 -6.42
C ASN A 323 8.92 2.60 -5.23
N ALA A 324 7.78 3.26 -5.47
CA ALA A 324 6.83 3.61 -4.42
C ALA A 324 6.26 2.39 -3.67
N ASN A 325 6.07 1.25 -4.34
CA ASN A 325 5.53 0.03 -3.72
C ASN A 325 6.58 -0.65 -2.85
N ASP A 326 7.79 -0.88 -3.37
CA ASP A 326 8.88 -1.50 -2.60
C ASP A 326 9.26 -0.67 -1.38
N LEU A 327 9.28 0.66 -1.52
CA LEU A 327 9.52 1.57 -0.39
C LEU A 327 8.40 1.51 0.65
N ALA A 328 7.14 1.33 0.24
CA ALA A 328 6.03 1.18 1.18
C ALA A 328 6.11 -0.16 1.92
N THR A 329 6.46 -1.24 1.22
CA THR A 329 6.70 -2.57 1.83
C THR A 329 7.87 -2.54 2.81
N GLU A 330 8.98 -1.90 2.43
CA GLU A 330 10.12 -1.69 3.32
C GLU A 330 9.74 -0.85 4.54
N ALA A 331 8.96 0.22 4.36
CA ALA A 331 8.50 1.06 5.46
C ALA A 331 7.59 0.30 6.44
N LEU A 332 6.70 -0.56 5.93
CA LEU A 332 5.87 -1.45 6.76
C LEU A 332 6.75 -2.41 7.56
N TYR A 333 7.70 -3.06 6.90
CA TYR A 333 8.67 -3.94 7.54
C TYR A 333 9.45 -3.22 8.64
N ILE A 334 9.96 -2.01 8.38
CA ILE A 334 10.66 -1.20 9.38
C ILE A 334 9.75 -0.87 10.57
N ASN A 335 8.51 -0.47 10.31
CA ASN A 335 7.57 -0.09 11.38
C ASN A 335 7.23 -1.28 12.29
N GLN A 336 6.95 -2.45 11.71
CA GLN A 336 6.65 -3.67 12.46
C GLN A 336 7.82 -4.09 13.36
N ASN A 337 9.04 -4.13 12.81
CA ASN A 337 10.23 -4.50 13.55
C ASN A 337 10.60 -3.47 14.61
N PHE A 338 10.56 -2.17 14.27
CA PHE A 338 10.87 -1.11 15.22
C PHE A 338 9.91 -1.11 16.40
N ARG A 339 8.60 -1.18 16.14
CA ARG A 339 7.56 -1.27 17.18
C ARG A 339 7.85 -2.40 18.16
N ARG A 340 8.25 -3.55 17.65
CA ARG A 340 8.56 -4.72 18.48
C ARG A 340 9.88 -4.58 19.24
N GLN A 341 10.94 -4.10 18.60
CA GLN A 341 12.29 -4.07 19.16
C GLN A 341 12.43 -3.09 20.33
N VAL A 342 11.66 -2.00 20.34
CA VAL A 342 11.76 -0.96 21.39
C VAL A 342 10.97 -1.29 22.66
N LEU A 343 10.38 -2.48 22.74
CA LEU A 343 9.57 -2.93 23.86
C LEU A 343 10.25 -4.07 24.62
N LYS A 344 10.17 -4.04 25.94
CA LYS A 344 10.67 -5.08 26.85
C LYS A 344 9.71 -6.26 26.86
N ARG A 345 10.22 -7.42 26.46
CA ARG A 345 9.44 -8.67 26.32
C ARG A 345 9.78 -9.74 27.34
N ALA A 346 10.82 -9.53 28.15
CA ALA A 346 11.11 -10.38 29.29
C ALA A 346 10.03 -10.27 30.38
N ASP A 347 9.37 -9.10 30.46
CA ASP A 347 8.32 -8.80 31.43
C ASP A 347 6.93 -9.22 30.89
N PRO A 348 5.99 -9.62 31.77
CA PRO A 348 4.64 -10.07 31.38
C PRO A 348 3.78 -8.98 30.73
N GLY A 349 4.23 -7.72 30.71
CA GLY A 349 3.51 -6.58 30.14
C GLY A 349 2.32 -6.11 30.99
N TYR A 350 1.65 -5.08 30.48
CA TYR A 350 0.39 -4.56 30.99
C TYR A 350 -0.78 -5.24 30.28
N LYS A 351 -1.57 -6.00 31.03
CA LYS A 351 -2.72 -6.73 30.49
C LYS A 351 -3.95 -5.82 30.44
N CYS A 352 -4.66 -5.85 29.32
CA CYS A 352 -5.98 -5.25 29.21
C CYS A 352 -7.03 -6.12 29.92
N GLU A 353 -8.30 -5.70 29.89
CA GLU A 353 -9.42 -6.43 30.53
C GLU A 353 -9.51 -7.87 30.00
N HIS A 354 -9.29 -8.03 28.70
CA HIS A 354 -9.16 -9.32 28.03
C HIS A 354 -7.75 -9.46 27.42
N GLU A 355 -7.10 -10.60 27.59
CA GLU A 355 -5.73 -10.79 27.09
C GLU A 355 -5.63 -10.96 25.56
N LYS A 356 -6.70 -11.42 24.92
CA LYS A 356 -6.79 -11.67 23.47
C LYS A 356 -8.10 -11.14 22.92
N ALA A 357 -8.07 -10.52 21.74
CA ALA A 357 -9.28 -10.20 20.99
C ALA A 357 -9.93 -11.49 20.43
N PRO A 358 -11.26 -11.50 20.20
CA PRO A 358 -11.97 -12.71 19.74
C PRO A 358 -11.56 -13.22 18.36
N PHE A 359 -10.86 -12.39 17.59
CA PHE A 359 -10.34 -12.72 16.27
C PHE A 359 -8.86 -13.15 16.28
N GLU A 360 -8.21 -13.11 17.45
CA GLU A 360 -6.84 -13.60 17.58
C GLU A 360 -6.87 -15.13 17.60
N ASP A 361 -6.09 -15.74 16.70
CA ASP A 361 -5.87 -17.18 16.69
C ASP A 361 -4.92 -17.59 17.86
N ASP A 362 -4.05 -18.57 17.62
CA ASP A 362 -3.09 -19.03 18.61
C ASP A 362 -2.08 -17.94 19.00
N ALA A 363 -1.66 -17.11 18.05
CA ALA A 363 -0.67 -16.06 18.25
C ALA A 363 -1.28 -14.76 18.77
N ARG A 364 -0.69 -14.20 19.85
CA ARG A 364 -1.14 -12.92 20.42
C ARG A 364 -0.82 -11.75 19.49
N ALA A 365 -1.70 -10.77 19.45
CA ALA A 365 -1.46 -9.52 18.75
C ALA A 365 -0.30 -8.73 19.38
N GLU A 366 0.42 -7.97 18.55
CA GLU A 366 1.53 -7.10 18.97
C GLU A 366 1.07 -5.69 19.41
N CYS A 367 -0.23 -5.52 19.66
CA CYS A 367 -0.87 -4.29 20.10
C CYS A 367 -2.09 -4.61 20.99
N ALA A 368 -2.63 -3.60 21.66
CA ALA A 368 -3.93 -3.69 22.30
C ALA A 368 -5.00 -3.01 21.46
N TYR A 369 -6.17 -3.62 21.39
CA TYR A 369 -7.35 -3.13 20.71
C TYR A 369 -8.34 -2.54 21.72
N ARG A 370 -8.78 -1.31 21.49
CA ARG A 370 -9.77 -0.61 22.30
C ARG A 370 -10.90 -0.12 21.42
N TYR A 371 -12.13 -0.47 21.79
CA TYR A 371 -13.31 0.02 21.10
C TYR A 371 -13.78 1.29 21.78
N ARG A 372 -13.82 2.38 21.02
CA ARG A 372 -14.12 3.72 21.54
C ARG A 372 -15.27 4.33 20.79
N THR A 373 -16.02 5.20 21.48
CA THR A 373 -17.17 5.90 20.92
C THR A 373 -17.02 7.42 20.97
N TRP A 374 -17.50 8.08 19.92
CA TRP A 374 -17.59 9.53 19.81
C TRP A 374 -19.01 9.95 19.42
N SER A 375 -19.52 11.00 20.06
CA SER A 375 -20.76 11.66 19.64
C SER A 375 -20.42 12.83 18.74
N LEU A 376 -20.92 12.83 17.50
CA LEU A 376 -20.68 13.91 16.53
C LEU A 376 -21.90 14.83 16.39
N GLY A 377 -22.78 14.85 17.38
CA GLY A 377 -24.05 15.59 17.36
C GLY A 377 -25.14 14.87 16.57
N ASN A 378 -26.18 15.60 16.18
CA ASN A 378 -27.35 15.04 15.52
C ASN A 378 -27.42 15.45 14.04
N MET A 379 -28.08 14.64 13.24
CA MET A 379 -28.53 14.95 11.89
C MET A 379 -29.72 15.91 11.91
N SER A 380 -30.08 16.45 10.74
CA SER A 380 -31.23 17.37 10.58
C SER A 380 -32.57 16.73 10.93
N ASP A 381 -32.67 15.40 10.87
CA ASP A 381 -33.84 14.60 11.24
C ASP A 381 -33.88 14.24 12.73
N GLY A 382 -32.89 14.68 13.52
CA GLY A 382 -32.76 14.36 14.94
C GLY A 382 -31.99 13.06 15.24
N THR A 383 -31.57 12.30 14.22
CA THR A 383 -30.78 11.07 14.42
C THR A 383 -29.41 11.40 15.03
N PRO A 384 -29.04 10.87 16.21
CA PRO A 384 -27.72 11.09 16.78
C PRO A 384 -26.66 10.33 15.98
N ILE A 385 -25.53 10.98 15.67
CA ILE A 385 -24.38 10.35 15.03
C ILE A 385 -23.40 9.90 16.11
N LYS A 386 -23.30 8.59 16.26
CA LYS A 386 -22.45 7.93 17.26
C LYS A 386 -21.49 6.99 16.55
N VAL A 387 -20.24 7.44 16.46
CA VAL A 387 -19.15 6.69 15.84
C VAL A 387 -18.60 5.71 16.85
N VAL A 388 -18.37 4.48 16.43
CA VAL A 388 -17.68 3.42 17.15
C VAL A 388 -16.50 2.99 16.29
N ALA A 389 -15.31 2.97 16.87
CA ALA A 389 -14.14 2.48 16.14
C ALA A 389 -13.21 1.63 16.99
N ARG A 390 -12.63 0.61 16.35
CA ARG A 390 -11.47 -0.11 16.90
C ARG A 390 -10.25 0.79 16.79
N THR A 391 -9.56 1.00 17.91
CA THR A 391 -8.33 1.79 18.01
C THR A 391 -7.20 0.97 18.58
N GLU A 392 -5.96 1.34 18.26
CA GLU A 392 -4.78 0.59 18.68
C GLU A 392 -3.84 1.39 19.60
N ASN A 393 -3.26 0.69 20.58
CA ASN A 393 -2.09 1.15 21.31
C ASN A 393 -0.96 0.13 21.15
N ASP A 394 0.28 0.62 21.00
CA ASP A 394 1.43 -0.23 20.65
C ASP A 394 2.26 -0.66 21.87
N GLY A 395 2.20 0.10 22.96
CA GLY A 395 2.94 -0.19 24.19
C GLY A 395 2.59 0.76 25.32
N VAL A 396 3.27 0.60 26.45
CA VAL A 396 3.11 1.46 27.63
C VAL A 396 4.45 1.94 28.17
N ILE A 397 4.45 3.07 28.87
CA ILE A 397 5.59 3.57 29.62
C ILE A 397 5.14 3.98 31.02
N LEU A 398 6.00 3.74 32.02
CA LEU A 398 5.76 4.25 33.37
C LEU A 398 6.15 5.73 33.42
N GLY A 399 5.15 6.56 33.74
CA GLY A 399 5.30 7.97 34.03
C GLY A 399 6.09 8.21 35.31
N ALA A 400 6.44 9.48 35.58
CA ALA A 400 7.24 9.86 36.75
C ALA A 400 6.54 9.48 38.08
N ASN A 401 5.21 9.51 38.10
CA ASN A 401 4.39 9.22 39.28
C ASN A 401 4.00 7.73 39.38
N GLY A 402 4.55 6.86 38.53
CA GLY A 402 4.17 5.44 38.45
C GLY A 402 2.89 5.17 37.66
N GLU A 403 2.24 6.19 37.09
CA GLU A 403 1.10 6.02 36.21
C GLU A 403 1.49 5.34 34.89
N ILE A 404 0.57 4.54 34.36
CA ILE A 404 0.75 3.85 33.07
C ILE A 404 0.31 4.80 31.96
N GLN A 405 1.25 5.18 31.10
CA GLN A 405 1.01 6.03 29.94
C GLN A 405 1.05 5.17 28.68
N LYS A 406 0.04 5.30 27.83
CA LYS A 406 -0.13 4.53 26.59
C LYS A 406 0.64 5.19 25.45
N LEU A 407 1.19 4.36 24.56
CA LEU A 407 2.02 4.79 23.46
C LEU A 407 1.46 4.36 22.11
N THR A 408 1.62 5.24 21.13
CA THR A 408 1.65 4.89 19.71
C THR A 408 3.11 4.95 19.25
N ILE A 409 3.61 3.89 18.60
CA ILE A 409 5.01 3.74 18.22
C ILE A 409 5.09 3.60 16.70
N LYS A 410 5.74 4.57 16.04
CA LYS A 410 5.91 4.60 14.58
C LYS A 410 7.37 4.88 14.22
N ALA A 411 7.79 4.47 13.03
CA ALA A 411 9.15 4.66 12.56
C ALA A 411 9.17 5.43 11.23
N PHE A 412 9.91 6.54 11.21
CA PHE A 412 10.38 7.14 9.97
C PHE A 412 11.48 6.28 9.36
N ASN A 413 11.53 6.26 8.03
CA ASN A 413 12.53 5.53 7.28
C ASN A 413 13.27 6.42 6.27
N GLU A 414 14.60 6.51 6.41
CA GLU A 414 15.48 7.11 5.41
C GLU A 414 15.98 6.03 4.45
N TRP A 415 15.70 6.21 3.16
CA TRP A 415 16.10 5.31 2.08
C TRP A 415 17.35 5.84 1.36
N ASP A 416 17.19 6.89 0.54
CA ASP A 416 18.28 7.60 -0.14
C ASP A 416 18.02 9.11 -0.02
N SER A 417 18.82 9.80 0.81
CA SER A 417 18.70 11.23 1.07
C SER A 417 19.01 12.09 -0.18
N GLY A 418 19.86 11.59 -1.08
CA GLY A 418 20.21 12.26 -2.33
C GLY A 418 19.07 12.24 -3.37
N GLN A 419 18.27 11.17 -3.38
CA GLN A 419 17.13 11.03 -4.31
C GLN A 419 15.81 11.56 -3.72
N SER A 420 15.58 11.42 -2.42
CA SER A 420 14.35 11.84 -1.76
C SER A 420 14.17 13.37 -1.65
N GLY A 421 15.17 14.15 -2.08
CA GLY A 421 15.24 15.59 -1.79
C GLY A 421 15.34 15.86 -0.28
N GLY A 422 15.89 14.90 0.46
CA GLY A 422 15.99 14.91 1.91
C GLY A 422 17.32 15.46 2.42
N VAL A 423 17.49 15.36 3.73
CA VAL A 423 18.75 15.71 4.41
C VAL A 423 19.36 14.41 4.93
N ASP A 424 20.68 14.25 4.85
CA ASP A 424 21.35 13.06 5.42
C ASP A 424 21.20 13.03 6.95
N TRP A 425 20.49 12.03 7.46
CA TRP A 425 20.19 11.92 8.89
C TRP A 425 21.44 11.66 9.71
N ARG A 426 22.41 10.89 9.21
CA ARG A 426 23.65 10.62 9.96
C ARG A 426 24.45 11.89 10.23
N ALA A 427 24.39 12.85 9.32
CA ALA A 427 25.05 14.14 9.50
C ALA A 427 24.26 15.10 10.42
N LYS A 428 22.93 14.95 10.52
CA LYS A 428 22.05 16.01 11.01
C LYS A 428 21.14 15.65 12.18
N ILE A 429 20.86 14.39 12.46
CA ILE A 429 19.84 14.04 13.47
C ILE A 429 20.25 14.42 14.90
N ASP A 430 21.54 14.31 15.24
CA ASP A 430 22.04 14.66 16.58
C ASP A 430 22.14 16.17 16.81
N SER A 431 22.43 16.95 15.76
CA SER A 431 22.68 18.40 15.83
C SER A 431 21.49 19.27 15.38
N GLN A 432 20.69 18.77 14.45
CA GLN A 432 19.63 19.49 13.74
C GLN A 432 18.39 18.59 13.56
N LYS A 433 17.97 17.89 14.63
CA LYS A 433 16.78 17.02 14.63
C LYS A 433 15.52 17.71 14.08
N GLY A 434 15.34 19.00 14.39
CA GLY A 434 14.23 19.80 13.87
C GLY A 434 14.23 19.95 12.34
N ALA A 435 15.40 20.02 11.69
CA ALA A 435 15.51 20.08 10.23
C ALA A 435 15.16 18.74 9.56
N VAL A 436 15.58 17.63 10.18
CA VAL A 436 15.18 16.28 9.76
C VAL A 436 13.66 16.13 9.86
N LEU A 437 13.08 16.48 11.01
CA LEU A 437 11.64 16.39 11.21
C LEU A 437 10.85 17.30 10.25
N ALA A 438 11.30 18.53 10.00
CA ALA A 438 10.65 19.43 9.05
C ALA A 438 10.65 18.87 7.61
N THR A 439 11.73 18.18 7.22
CA THR A 439 11.83 17.50 5.93
C THR A 439 10.84 16.35 5.84
N GLU A 440 10.74 15.55 6.90
CA GLU A 440 9.75 14.47 6.99
C GLU A 440 8.31 14.98 6.97
N MET A 441 8.02 16.07 7.69
CA MET A 441 6.70 16.73 7.67
C MET A 441 6.30 17.18 6.27
N LYS A 442 7.25 17.69 5.48
CA LYS A 442 7.02 18.09 4.10
C LYS A 442 6.83 16.89 3.17
N ASN A 443 7.68 15.87 3.27
CA ASN A 443 7.74 14.77 2.32
C ASN A 443 6.73 13.65 2.62
N ASN A 444 6.27 13.53 3.86
CA ASN A 444 5.41 12.46 4.35
C ASN A 444 4.13 13.00 5.04
N SER A 445 3.56 14.09 4.52
CA SER A 445 2.46 14.85 5.15
C SER A 445 1.24 13.98 5.47
N CYS A 446 0.76 13.17 4.52
CA CYS A 446 -0.40 12.31 4.73
C CYS A 446 -0.12 11.20 5.75
N LYS A 447 1.03 10.52 5.64
CA LYS A 447 1.45 9.47 6.58
C LYS A 447 1.52 9.99 8.01
N LEU A 448 2.10 11.18 8.21
CA LEU A 448 2.19 11.81 9.52
C LEU A 448 0.83 12.23 10.09
N ALA A 449 -0.04 12.77 9.26
CA ALA A 449 -1.40 13.09 9.66
C ALA A 449 -2.14 11.82 10.12
N LYS A 450 -2.08 10.73 9.33
CA LYS A 450 -2.70 9.44 9.70
C LYS A 450 -2.17 8.90 11.04
N TRP A 451 -0.85 8.87 11.24
CA TRP A 451 -0.26 8.41 12.50
C TRP A 451 -0.67 9.27 13.71
N THR A 452 -0.73 10.58 13.52
CA THR A 452 -1.14 11.51 14.59
C THR A 452 -2.61 11.31 14.94
N LEU A 453 -3.47 11.15 13.93
CA LEU A 453 -4.89 10.87 14.13
C LEU A 453 -5.14 9.50 14.79
N GLN A 454 -4.43 8.45 14.38
CA GLN A 454 -4.48 7.14 15.06
C GLN A 454 -4.13 7.26 16.55
N ALA A 455 -3.08 8.01 16.89
CA ALA A 455 -2.69 8.24 18.28
C ALA A 455 -3.75 9.04 19.08
N ILE A 456 -4.38 10.04 18.46
CA ILE A 456 -5.45 10.83 19.08
C ILE A 456 -6.71 9.98 19.28
N LEU A 457 -7.13 9.22 18.25
CA LEU A 457 -8.28 8.34 18.31
C LEU A 457 -8.07 7.21 19.34
N GLY A 458 -6.89 6.59 19.35
CA GLY A 458 -6.48 5.62 20.36
C GLY A 458 -6.25 6.21 21.75
N GLY A 459 -6.32 7.54 21.90
CA GLY A 459 -6.03 8.28 23.14
C GLY A 459 -4.73 7.82 23.78
N SER A 460 -3.66 7.80 22.98
CA SER A 460 -2.30 7.61 23.44
C SER A 460 -1.81 8.87 24.14
N ASP A 461 -1.05 8.72 25.21
CA ASP A 461 -0.45 9.86 25.92
C ASP A 461 0.73 10.43 25.14
N TYR A 462 1.49 9.55 24.50
CA TYR A 462 2.64 9.94 23.66
C TYR A 462 2.71 9.15 22.36
N ILE A 463 3.28 9.79 21.35
CA ILE A 463 3.80 9.15 20.15
C ILE A 463 5.32 9.02 20.31
N LYS A 464 5.84 7.81 20.10
CA LYS A 464 7.27 7.52 19.99
C LYS A 464 7.63 7.34 18.52
N PHE A 465 8.44 8.25 17.99
CA PHE A 465 9.01 8.15 16.66
C PHE A 465 10.41 7.55 16.70
N GLY A 466 10.65 6.53 15.89
CA GLY A 466 11.97 6.04 15.54
C GLY A 466 12.50 6.69 14.26
N PHE A 467 13.79 6.97 14.22
CA PHE A 467 14.47 7.37 12.99
C PHE A 467 15.36 6.21 12.54
N VAL A 468 14.87 5.47 11.54
CA VAL A 468 15.54 4.29 10.99
C VAL A 468 16.10 4.60 9.61
N SER A 469 17.35 4.24 9.34
CA SER A 469 18.01 4.45 8.04
C SER A 469 18.58 3.15 7.52
N ARG A 470 18.59 2.95 6.19
CA ARG A 470 19.34 1.85 5.57
C ARG A 470 20.81 1.93 5.97
N VAL A 471 21.48 0.78 6.17
CA VAL A 471 22.93 0.74 6.42
C VAL A 471 23.69 1.23 5.19
N ASN A 472 23.23 0.81 4.01
CA ASN A 472 23.72 1.26 2.70
C ASN A 472 22.51 1.64 1.85
N VAL A 473 22.53 2.82 1.22
CA VAL A 473 21.42 3.33 0.38
C VAL A 473 20.98 2.36 -0.72
N ARG A 474 21.89 1.48 -1.17
CA ARG A 474 21.63 0.46 -2.21
C ARG A 474 21.10 -0.89 -1.66
N ASN A 475 20.94 -1.02 -0.34
CA ASN A 475 20.51 -2.26 0.30
C ASN A 475 19.30 -2.00 1.23
N SER A 476 18.13 -2.47 0.82
CA SER A 476 16.87 -2.36 1.58
C SER A 476 16.70 -3.45 2.64
N ALA A 477 17.65 -4.37 2.81
CA ALA A 477 17.51 -5.51 3.74
C ALA A 477 18.11 -5.26 5.13
N GLN A 478 18.90 -4.21 5.30
CA GLN A 478 19.63 -3.91 6.54
C GLN A 478 19.44 -2.46 6.97
N HIS A 479 18.99 -2.26 8.20
CA HIS A 479 18.67 -0.95 8.74
C HIS A 479 19.29 -0.75 10.13
N VAL A 480 19.43 0.52 10.51
CA VAL A 480 19.91 0.95 11.82
C VAL A 480 19.00 2.04 12.39
N ILE A 481 18.77 1.97 13.69
CA ILE A 481 18.09 3.01 14.47
C ILE A 481 19.14 4.09 14.79
N LEU A 482 18.88 5.31 14.34
CA LEU A 482 19.76 6.47 14.56
C LEU A 482 19.35 7.28 15.79
N GLY A 483 18.09 7.15 16.22
CA GLY A 483 17.59 7.77 17.44
C GLY A 483 16.07 7.72 17.52
N THR A 484 15.53 8.28 18.59
CA THR A 484 14.08 8.39 18.83
C THR A 484 13.67 9.82 19.17
N GLN A 485 12.37 10.07 19.12
CA GLN A 485 11.73 11.28 19.61
C GLN A 485 10.37 10.96 20.22
N GLN A 486 10.06 11.59 21.35
CA GLN A 486 8.75 11.51 21.99
C GLN A 486 8.01 12.83 21.78
N VAL A 487 6.73 12.76 21.45
CA VAL A 487 5.84 13.93 21.32
C VAL A 487 4.47 13.61 21.90
N LYS A 488 3.74 14.62 22.37
CA LYS A 488 2.31 14.47 22.67
C LYS A 488 1.50 14.56 21.37
N PRO A 489 0.45 13.75 21.16
CA PRO A 489 -0.29 13.75 19.90
C PRO A 489 -0.91 15.11 19.53
N LEU A 490 -1.52 15.81 20.48
CA LEU A 490 -2.14 17.12 20.23
C LEU A 490 -1.11 18.21 19.89
N ASP A 491 0.00 18.25 20.61
CA ASP A 491 1.10 19.18 20.33
C ASP A 491 1.70 18.90 18.93
N PHE A 492 1.83 17.61 18.59
CA PHE A 492 2.34 17.22 17.28
C PHE A 492 1.37 17.53 16.14
N ALA A 493 0.06 17.39 16.35
CA ALA A 493 -0.97 17.82 15.41
C ALA A 493 -0.84 19.30 15.07
N ASN A 494 -0.62 20.15 16.07
CA ASN A 494 -0.34 21.58 15.88
C ASN A 494 0.95 21.81 15.10
N ASN A 495 2.03 21.08 15.42
CA ASN A 495 3.30 21.18 14.70
C ASN A 495 3.16 20.86 13.21
N ILE A 496 2.39 19.84 12.84
CA ILE A 496 2.12 19.47 11.43
C ILE A 496 0.99 20.30 10.77
N THR A 497 0.57 21.39 11.41
CA THR A 497 -0.49 22.29 10.94
C THR A 497 -1.81 21.57 10.66
N MET A 498 -2.14 20.57 11.49
CA MET A 498 -3.36 19.77 11.36
C MET A 498 -4.44 20.33 12.29
N ASN A 499 -5.51 20.84 11.71
CA ASN A 499 -6.67 21.31 12.46
C ASN A 499 -7.63 20.15 12.72
N LEU A 500 -7.82 19.77 13.99
CA LEU A 500 -8.68 18.66 14.37
C LEU A 500 -10.16 18.94 14.10
N ASP A 501 -10.61 20.18 14.24
CA ASP A 501 -11.98 20.56 13.89
C ASP A 501 -12.24 20.34 12.40
N ASN A 502 -11.23 20.60 11.55
CA ASN A 502 -11.33 20.30 10.12
C ASN A 502 -11.39 18.80 9.86
N CYS A 503 -10.54 18.02 10.51
CA CYS A 503 -10.56 16.55 10.39
C CYS A 503 -11.93 15.97 10.78
N TRP A 504 -12.51 16.40 11.89
CA TRP A 504 -13.85 15.99 12.32
C TRP A 504 -14.96 16.51 11.39
N GLY A 505 -14.82 17.74 10.87
CA GLY A 505 -15.75 18.31 9.89
C GLY A 505 -15.80 17.53 8.58
N ILE A 506 -14.64 17.06 8.10
CA ILE A 506 -14.54 16.17 6.95
C ILE A 506 -15.29 14.86 7.21
N LEU A 507 -14.98 14.19 8.33
CA LEU A 507 -15.62 12.93 8.69
C LEU A 507 -17.14 13.07 8.83
N ARG A 508 -17.60 14.11 9.54
CA ARG A 508 -19.03 14.38 9.75
C ARG A 508 -19.76 14.61 8.43
N THR A 509 -19.19 15.40 7.53
CA THR A 509 -19.80 15.68 6.21
C THR A 509 -19.97 14.41 5.38
N ILE A 510 -18.98 13.52 5.44
CA ILE A 510 -19.01 12.24 4.73
C ILE A 510 -20.05 11.29 5.34
N ILE A 511 -20.13 11.22 6.68
CA ILE A 511 -21.18 10.45 7.37
C ILE A 511 -22.57 10.97 7.00
N ASP A 512 -22.79 12.28 7.06
CA ASP A 512 -24.07 12.91 6.72
C ASP A 512 -24.48 12.63 5.28
N PHE A 513 -23.50 12.56 4.36
CA PHE A 513 -23.75 12.19 2.97
C PHE A 513 -24.27 10.75 2.88
N PHE A 514 -23.57 9.77 3.45
CA PHE A 514 -23.96 8.35 3.37
C PHE A 514 -25.24 8.04 4.15
N MET A 515 -25.47 8.71 5.27
CA MET A 515 -26.73 8.55 6.01
C MET A 515 -27.96 8.96 5.18
N LYS A 516 -27.82 9.85 4.19
CA LYS A 516 -28.92 10.25 3.28
C LYS A 516 -29.10 9.32 2.08
N GLN A 517 -28.12 8.49 1.75
CA GLN A 517 -28.20 7.57 0.62
C GLN A 517 -29.12 6.37 0.94
N PRO A 518 -29.68 5.66 -0.05
CA PRO A 518 -30.42 4.42 0.19
C PRO A 518 -29.52 3.32 0.81
N GLN A 519 -30.12 2.22 1.25
CA GLN A 519 -29.33 1.04 1.65
C GLN A 519 -28.56 0.51 0.44
N GLY A 520 -27.35 0.00 0.66
CA GLY A 520 -26.50 -0.49 -0.42
C GLY A 520 -25.01 -0.34 -0.13
N LYS A 521 -24.19 -0.69 -1.14
CA LYS A 521 -22.74 -0.56 -1.12
C LYS A 521 -22.29 0.64 -1.94
N TYR A 522 -21.29 1.33 -1.41
CA TYR A 522 -20.71 2.52 -2.01
C TYR A 522 -19.18 2.43 -1.98
N LEU A 523 -18.53 3.23 -2.81
CA LEU A 523 -17.08 3.36 -2.83
C LEU A 523 -16.69 4.83 -2.75
N MET A 524 -15.85 5.17 -1.77
CA MET A 524 -15.09 6.41 -1.78
C MET A 524 -13.75 6.14 -2.45
N LEU A 525 -13.43 6.87 -3.51
CA LEU A 525 -12.16 6.75 -4.22
C LEU A 525 -11.50 8.12 -4.30
N LYS A 526 -10.28 8.22 -3.78
CA LYS A 526 -9.44 9.37 -4.06
C LYS A 526 -8.85 9.23 -5.46
N ASP A 527 -8.99 10.27 -6.28
CA ASP A 527 -8.47 10.28 -7.64
C ASP A 527 -6.93 10.32 -7.66
N PRO A 528 -6.25 9.49 -8.47
CA PRO A 528 -4.78 9.46 -8.52
C PRO A 528 -4.15 10.78 -9.02
N LEU A 529 -4.82 11.50 -9.92
CA LEU A 529 -4.29 12.67 -10.62
C LEU A 529 -4.81 13.99 -10.05
N GLN A 530 -6.09 14.04 -9.71
CA GLN A 530 -6.81 15.22 -9.26
C GLN A 530 -6.98 15.24 -7.74
N PRO A 531 -6.94 16.42 -7.10
CA PRO A 531 -7.12 16.56 -5.66
C PRO A 531 -8.62 16.51 -5.28
N VAL A 532 -9.25 15.37 -5.57
CA VAL A 532 -10.68 15.13 -5.35
C VAL A 532 -10.92 13.71 -4.81
N VAL A 533 -11.95 13.56 -3.98
CA VAL A 533 -12.50 12.26 -3.58
C VAL A 533 -13.85 12.11 -4.27
N ARG A 534 -14.03 11.03 -5.03
CA ARG A 534 -15.30 10.69 -5.69
C ARG A 534 -16.02 9.61 -4.92
N ILE A 535 -17.33 9.74 -4.82
CA ILE A 535 -18.20 8.74 -4.21
C ILE A 535 -19.01 8.07 -5.32
N TYR A 536 -18.95 6.74 -5.38
CA TYR A 536 -19.67 5.91 -6.33
C TYR A 536 -20.73 5.06 -5.61
N ALA A 537 -21.89 4.90 -6.22
CA ALA A 537 -22.79 3.79 -5.93
C ALA A 537 -22.31 2.55 -6.67
N LEU A 538 -22.24 1.43 -5.97
CA LEU A 538 -21.84 0.15 -6.54
C LEU A 538 -23.09 -0.70 -6.84
N PRO A 539 -23.13 -1.42 -7.96
CA PRO A 539 -24.14 -2.45 -8.20
C PRO A 539 -24.13 -3.53 -7.11
N GLU A 540 -25.29 -4.17 -6.89
CA GLU A 540 -25.40 -5.35 -6.02
C GLU A 540 -24.43 -6.46 -6.49
N GLY A 541 -23.84 -7.21 -5.54
CA GLY A 541 -22.82 -8.23 -5.85
C GLY A 541 -21.40 -7.69 -6.06
N THR A 542 -21.19 -6.37 -6.13
CA THR A 542 -19.83 -5.82 -6.30
C THR A 542 -18.99 -6.09 -5.04
N PHE A 543 -17.85 -6.78 -5.23
CA PHE A 543 -16.95 -7.29 -4.18
C PHE A 543 -17.51 -8.42 -3.31
N ASP A 544 -18.70 -8.95 -3.63
CA ASP A 544 -19.10 -10.25 -3.08
C ASP A 544 -18.32 -11.30 -3.86
N SER A 545 -17.32 -11.92 -3.23
CA SER A 545 -16.63 -13.07 -3.81
C SER A 545 -17.68 -14.15 -4.04
N SER A 546 -17.88 -14.52 -5.30
CA SER A 546 -18.66 -15.67 -5.75
C SER A 546 -18.18 -16.93 -5.01
N GLY A 547 -18.88 -17.28 -3.94
CA GLY A 547 -18.93 -18.62 -3.35
C GLY A 547 -20.02 -19.48 -4.00
N GLU A 548 -20.44 -19.12 -5.20
CA GLU A 548 -21.24 -19.97 -6.08
C GLU A 548 -20.28 -20.45 -7.16
N ASP A 549 -19.75 -21.66 -6.95
CA ASP A 549 -19.45 -22.54 -8.07
C ASP A 549 -20.66 -22.47 -9.01
N GLU A 550 -20.43 -22.14 -10.28
CA GLU A 550 -21.42 -22.38 -11.34
C GLU A 550 -21.68 -23.88 -11.37
N SER A 551 -22.59 -24.36 -10.51
CA SER A 551 -23.29 -25.61 -10.73
C SER A 551 -24.17 -25.39 -11.94
N GLU A 552 -23.62 -25.65 -13.12
CA GLU A 552 -24.39 -25.89 -14.32
C GLU A 552 -25.41 -26.98 -13.99
N GLU A 553 -26.66 -26.59 -13.69
CA GLU A 553 -27.80 -27.49 -13.75
C GLU A 553 -27.95 -27.91 -15.22
N GLU A 554 -27.30 -29.01 -15.60
CA GLU A 554 -27.66 -29.76 -16.79
C GLU A 554 -29.11 -30.23 -16.63
N THR A 555 -30.01 -29.49 -17.26
CA THR A 555 -31.37 -29.92 -17.56
C THR A 555 -31.31 -31.01 -18.62
N GLY A 556 -31.00 -32.23 -18.19
CA GLY A 556 -31.12 -33.44 -19.00
C GLY A 556 -32.58 -33.84 -19.14
N SER A 557 -33.17 -33.53 -20.30
CA SER A 557 -34.47 -34.05 -20.74
C SER A 557 -34.44 -35.58 -20.84
N GLU A 558 -35.14 -36.29 -19.96
CA GLU A 558 -35.51 -37.69 -20.20
C GLU A 558 -36.58 -37.72 -21.30
N GLY A 559 -36.15 -38.10 -22.50
CA GLY A 559 -37.03 -38.63 -23.54
C GLY A 559 -37.22 -40.12 -23.33
N GLU A 560 -38.48 -40.53 -23.17
CA GLU A 560 -38.95 -41.90 -23.31
C GLU A 560 -38.52 -42.49 -24.67
N ALA A 561 -38.01 -43.74 -24.68
CA ALA A 561 -38.59 -44.85 -25.44
C ALA A 561 -37.62 -46.05 -25.58
N GLU A 562 -38.20 -47.23 -25.28
CA GLU A 562 -37.85 -48.62 -25.64
C GLU A 562 -36.69 -49.35 -24.94
#